data_AF-A0A2H0DWP6-F1
#
_entry.id   AF-A0A2H0DWP6-F1
#
_cell.length_a   1.000
_cell.length_b   1.000
_cell.length_c   1.000
_cell.angle_alpha   90.00
_cell.angle_beta   90.00
_cell.angle_gamma   90.00
#
_symmetry.space_group_name_H-M   'P 1'
#
loop_
_entity.id
_entity.type
_entity.pdbx_description
1 polymer ?
#
loop_
_entity_poly.entity_id
_entity_poly.type
_entity_poly.pdbx_seq_one_letter_code
_entity_poly.pdbx_strand_id
1 'polypeptide(L)'
;MLGIFLERVLLSLRGGLAVIFDYYFLWLPFFLGFLALEFWKRYVTTLALFEEEKTLIQIKLPRELHKSPKAMELFLRSLHRSGGEGNFYDKWWKGGTRPWSSLELVSIDGEVRFYIWTRRKYAKSIETELYSQFPDIEVVMDTPDYTRQINYGSEENTLFGTHYVLTKEDIYPIKTYIDFGLDQDPKEEFKVDPIASVIEFLSSVGRGEQIWIQIIIRAHKKKKQVSLFSKVKKIFEAPKKKKYKDWEKGAQEIINKLLDEVPKDEEGLAKGVVKQTKNKEKIIEALERSLGKPVFDTIIRGLYIARADVFNKSNVGGLLGVMGGYGADGLNSFKPDKKTDFDFPWQDLFGKRLKKKKKELFKAYVRRAGFETRYNVKDFILTVEEVATIFHLPGSIVSSPNLPRISSAKAQPPANLPL
;
A
#
# COMPACT_ATOMS: atom_id res chain seq x y z
N MET A 1 22.33 -35.62 37.73
CA MET A 1 21.72 -34.30 38.01
C MET A 1 20.80 -33.82 36.88
N LEU A 2 21.27 -33.73 35.62
CA LEU A 2 20.45 -33.22 34.50
C LEU A 2 19.16 -34.03 34.24
N GLY A 3 19.23 -35.36 34.33
CA GLY A 3 18.07 -36.25 34.13
C GLY A 3 16.97 -36.08 35.19
N ILE A 4 17.36 -36.00 36.46
CA ILE A 4 16.42 -35.79 37.60
C ILE A 4 15.75 -34.41 37.51
N PHE A 5 16.50 -33.39 37.06
CA PHE A 5 15.95 -32.05 36.82
C PHE A 5 14.93 -32.06 35.67
N LEU A 6 15.26 -32.68 34.54
CA LEU A 6 14.35 -32.83 33.39
C LEU A 6 13.06 -33.59 33.75
N GLU A 7 13.18 -34.66 34.53
CA GLU A 7 12.05 -35.48 34.96
C GLU A 7 11.10 -34.70 35.90
N ARG A 8 11.64 -33.93 36.85
CA ARG A 8 10.84 -33.03 37.69
C ARG A 8 10.16 -31.92 36.89
N VAL A 9 10.86 -31.32 35.92
CA VAL A 9 10.26 -30.30 35.03
C VAL A 9 9.13 -30.91 34.20
N LEU A 10 9.31 -32.11 33.65
CA LEU A 10 8.27 -32.84 32.91
C LEU A 10 7.05 -33.17 33.77
N LEU A 11 7.26 -33.62 35.02
CA LEU A 11 6.19 -33.88 35.98
C LEU A 11 5.42 -32.60 36.35
N SER A 12 6.12 -31.49 36.61
CA SER A 12 5.49 -30.19 36.90
C SER A 12 4.74 -29.64 35.69
N LEU A 13 5.29 -29.77 34.48
CA LEU A 13 4.60 -29.40 33.23
C LEU A 13 3.37 -30.28 32.98
N ARG A 14 3.46 -31.58 33.24
CA ARG A 14 2.33 -32.52 33.11
C ARG A 14 1.23 -32.21 34.11
N GLY A 15 1.57 -31.90 35.37
CA GLY A 15 0.61 -31.47 36.39
C GLY A 15 -0.05 -30.13 36.03
N GLY A 16 0.73 -29.15 35.58
CA GLY A 16 0.19 -27.86 35.14
C GLY A 16 -0.72 -27.97 33.91
N LEU A 17 -0.36 -28.82 32.94
CA LEU A 17 -1.19 -29.11 31.77
C LEU A 17 -2.46 -29.88 32.15
N ALA A 18 -2.36 -30.87 33.04
CA ALA A 18 -3.52 -31.62 33.54
C ALA A 18 -4.55 -30.68 34.16
N VAL A 19 -4.13 -29.75 35.02
CA VAL A 19 -5.02 -28.71 35.59
C VAL A 19 -5.73 -27.91 34.49
N ILE A 20 -5.00 -27.45 33.47
CA ILE A 20 -5.62 -26.70 32.35
C ILE A 20 -6.66 -27.56 31.61
N PHE A 21 -6.35 -28.83 31.36
CA PHE A 21 -7.27 -29.74 30.67
C PHE A 21 -8.42 -30.21 31.55
N ASP A 22 -8.27 -30.33 32.87
CA ASP A 22 -9.32 -30.74 33.79
C ASP A 22 -10.38 -29.65 33.94
N TYR A 23 -9.96 -28.37 33.94
CA TYR A 23 -10.86 -27.21 33.97
C TYR A 23 -11.30 -26.73 32.57
N TYR A 24 -11.19 -27.57 31.53
CA TYR A 24 -11.57 -27.18 30.17
C TYR A 24 -13.01 -26.69 30.07
N PHE A 25 -13.95 -27.30 30.79
CA PHE A 25 -15.36 -26.90 30.78
C PHE A 25 -15.58 -25.45 31.27
N LEU A 26 -14.65 -24.88 32.05
CA LEU A 26 -14.73 -23.49 32.50
C LEU A 26 -14.21 -22.49 31.47
N TRP A 27 -13.10 -22.76 30.78
CA TRP A 27 -12.51 -21.80 29.84
C TRP A 27 -12.86 -22.07 28.38
N LEU A 28 -13.12 -23.32 28.00
CA LEU A 28 -13.40 -23.73 26.62
C LEU A 28 -14.68 -23.08 26.06
N PRO A 29 -15.81 -22.95 26.80
CA PRO A 29 -16.99 -22.26 26.27
C PRO A 29 -16.72 -20.79 25.94
N PHE A 30 -15.97 -20.07 26.78
CA PHE A 30 -15.59 -18.67 26.51
C PHE A 30 -14.62 -18.57 25.32
N PHE A 31 -13.66 -19.48 25.23
CA PHE A 31 -12.72 -19.54 24.11
C PHE A 31 -13.42 -19.84 22.78
N LEU A 32 -14.31 -20.84 22.76
CA LEU A 32 -15.11 -21.20 21.58
C LEU A 32 -16.10 -20.09 21.22
N GLY A 33 -16.78 -19.49 22.20
CA GLY A 33 -17.65 -18.34 21.98
C GLY A 33 -16.89 -17.15 21.38
N PHE A 34 -15.68 -16.89 21.86
CA PHE A 34 -14.79 -15.88 21.28
C PHE A 34 -14.42 -16.20 19.83
N LEU A 35 -14.00 -17.44 19.54
CA LEU A 35 -13.67 -17.85 18.18
C LEU A 35 -14.88 -17.74 17.26
N ALA A 36 -16.05 -18.17 17.73
CA ALA A 36 -17.31 -18.08 16.98
C ALA A 36 -17.63 -16.63 16.62
N LEU A 37 -17.49 -15.67 17.54
CA LEU A 37 -17.68 -14.25 17.27
C LEU A 37 -16.69 -13.69 16.24
N GLU A 38 -15.42 -14.09 16.31
CA GLU A 38 -14.40 -13.67 15.34
C GLU A 38 -14.65 -14.27 13.95
N PHE A 39 -15.01 -15.55 13.89
CA PHE A 39 -15.39 -16.21 12.64
C PHE A 39 -16.67 -15.61 12.05
N TRP A 40 -17.68 -15.36 12.88
CA TRP A 40 -18.92 -14.70 12.49
C TRP A 40 -18.64 -13.35 11.85
N LYS A 41 -17.88 -12.48 12.55
CA LYS A 41 -17.51 -11.17 12.01
C LYS A 41 -16.77 -11.29 10.68
N ARG A 42 -15.78 -12.19 10.58
CA ARG A 42 -15.05 -12.42 9.32
C ARG A 42 -15.96 -12.92 8.20
N TYR A 43 -16.90 -13.81 8.52
CA TYR A 43 -17.86 -14.35 7.58
C TYR A 43 -18.76 -13.24 7.04
N VAL A 44 -19.43 -12.50 7.91
CA VAL A 44 -20.32 -11.40 7.53
C VAL A 44 -19.58 -10.32 6.73
N THR A 45 -18.39 -9.91 7.17
CA THR A 45 -17.56 -8.96 6.41
C THR A 45 -17.18 -9.51 5.03
N THR A 46 -16.80 -10.79 4.94
CA THR A 46 -16.42 -11.39 3.65
C THR A 46 -17.62 -11.52 2.72
N LEU A 47 -18.79 -11.87 3.25
CA LEU A 47 -20.04 -11.98 2.49
C LEU A 47 -20.43 -10.61 1.91
N ALA A 48 -20.49 -9.59 2.77
CA ALA A 48 -20.79 -8.22 2.34
C ALA A 48 -19.82 -7.71 1.27
N LEU A 49 -18.52 -7.97 1.46
CA LEU A 49 -17.50 -7.63 0.46
C LEU A 49 -17.64 -8.43 -0.83
N PHE A 50 -18.15 -9.66 -0.80
CA PHE A 50 -18.33 -10.48 -1.98
C PHE A 50 -19.55 -10.03 -2.80
N GLU A 51 -20.66 -9.76 -2.11
CA GLU A 51 -21.91 -9.25 -2.69
C GLU A 51 -21.75 -7.85 -3.28
N GLU A 52 -20.87 -7.01 -2.71
CA GLU A 52 -20.65 -5.67 -3.25
C GLU A 52 -19.99 -5.71 -4.64
N GLU A 53 -20.67 -5.12 -5.61
CA GLU A 53 -20.18 -4.94 -6.97
C GLU A 53 -18.95 -4.02 -7.00
N LYS A 54 -17.91 -4.47 -7.71
CA LYS A 54 -16.69 -3.70 -7.94
C LYS A 54 -16.50 -3.47 -9.42
N THR A 55 -15.80 -2.39 -9.74
CA THR A 55 -15.44 -2.05 -11.11
C THR A 55 -13.98 -1.66 -11.20
N LEU A 56 -13.41 -1.88 -12.38
CA LEU A 56 -12.07 -1.46 -12.75
C LEU A 56 -12.21 -0.35 -13.79
N ILE A 57 -11.63 0.79 -13.48
CA ILE A 57 -11.63 1.98 -14.32
C ILE A 57 -10.25 2.09 -14.95
N GLN A 58 -10.15 2.14 -16.28
CA GLN A 58 -8.90 2.40 -16.97
C GLN A 58 -8.78 3.89 -17.27
N ILE A 59 -7.61 4.46 -16.98
CA ILE A 59 -7.26 5.83 -17.35
C ILE A 59 -6.36 5.76 -18.58
N LYS A 60 -6.77 6.41 -19.66
CA LYS A 60 -5.95 6.59 -20.86
C LYS A 60 -5.46 8.02 -20.92
N LEU A 61 -4.16 8.18 -21.17
CA LEU A 61 -3.48 9.46 -21.14
C LEU A 61 -3.58 10.16 -22.50
N PRO A 62 -3.76 11.50 -22.54
CA PRO A 62 -3.62 12.28 -23.76
C PRO A 62 -2.17 12.37 -24.20
N ARG A 63 -1.95 12.84 -25.43
CA ARG A 63 -0.60 13.15 -25.95
C ARG A 63 0.14 14.15 -25.07
N GLU A 64 -0.54 15.21 -24.65
CA GLU A 64 0.04 16.27 -23.84
C GLU A 64 -0.72 16.38 -22.52
N LEU A 65 0.03 16.37 -21.40
CA LEU A 65 -0.53 16.55 -20.07
C LEU A 65 0.36 17.51 -19.28
N HIS A 66 -0.17 18.70 -18.96
CA HIS A 66 0.58 19.77 -18.29
C HIS A 66 0.25 19.89 -16.80
N LYS A 67 -0.64 19.05 -16.27
CA LYS A 67 -1.05 19.10 -14.86
C LYS A 67 0.05 18.53 -13.96
N SER A 68 0.34 19.24 -12.87
CA SER A 68 1.30 18.79 -11.85
C SER A 68 0.70 17.68 -10.95
N PRO A 69 1.53 16.92 -10.21
CA PRO A 69 1.06 15.92 -9.26
C PRO A 69 0.12 16.46 -8.17
N LYS A 70 0.11 17.78 -7.96
CA LYS A 70 -0.84 18.47 -7.08
C LYS A 70 -2.30 18.28 -7.51
N ALA A 71 -2.57 18.21 -8.81
CA ALA A 71 -3.91 17.87 -9.31
C ALA A 71 -4.34 16.46 -8.87
N MET A 72 -3.39 15.52 -8.86
CA MET A 72 -3.63 14.17 -8.33
C MET A 72 -3.83 14.19 -6.81
N GLU A 73 -3.11 15.02 -6.07
CA GLU A 73 -3.35 15.21 -4.63
C GLU A 73 -4.81 15.66 -4.37
N LEU A 74 -5.32 16.62 -5.13
CA LEU A 74 -6.71 17.07 -5.02
C LEU A 74 -7.71 15.94 -5.32
N PHE A 75 -7.49 15.19 -6.40
CA PHE A 75 -8.30 14.02 -6.73
C PHE A 75 -8.29 12.98 -5.59
N LEU A 76 -7.13 12.65 -5.05
CA LEU A 76 -7.00 11.66 -3.98
C LEU A 76 -7.67 12.13 -2.68
N ARG A 77 -7.73 13.43 -2.40
CA ARG A 77 -8.51 13.95 -1.26
C ARG A 77 -9.99 13.59 -1.37
N SER A 78 -10.56 13.55 -2.57
CA SER A 78 -11.96 13.11 -2.78
C SER A 78 -12.19 11.62 -2.44
N LEU A 79 -11.13 10.81 -2.50
CA LEU A 79 -11.16 9.39 -2.13
C LEU A 79 -11.03 9.17 -0.62
N HIS A 80 -10.69 10.21 0.15
CA HIS A 80 -10.56 10.14 1.60
C HIS A 80 -11.92 10.05 2.30
N ARG A 81 -12.56 8.89 2.20
CA ARG A 81 -13.88 8.59 2.78
C ARG A 81 -13.74 7.72 4.03
N SER A 82 -13.95 8.32 5.20
CA SER A 82 -13.85 7.64 6.50
C SER A 82 -15.14 6.91 6.93
N GLY A 83 -16.23 7.07 6.18
CA GLY A 83 -17.52 6.41 6.39
C GLY A 83 -17.54 4.92 6.00
N GLY A 84 -18.69 4.26 6.19
CA GLY A 84 -18.93 2.87 5.76
C GLY A 84 -18.91 1.80 6.85
N GLU A 85 -18.20 2.02 7.97
CA GLU A 85 -18.22 1.10 9.13
C GLU A 85 -19.55 1.16 9.94
N GLY A 86 -20.25 2.30 9.90
CA GLY A 86 -21.52 2.50 10.60
C GLY A 86 -21.43 2.30 12.11
N ASN A 87 -22.54 1.84 12.70
CA ASN A 87 -22.65 1.51 14.12
C ASN A 87 -22.24 0.05 14.41
N PHE A 88 -22.25 -0.36 15.68
CA PHE A 88 -21.90 -1.74 16.09
C PHE A 88 -22.69 -2.80 15.31
N TYR A 89 -24.00 -2.56 15.10
CA TYR A 89 -24.85 -3.44 14.31
C TYR A 89 -24.38 -3.56 12.85
N ASP A 90 -24.11 -2.44 12.17
CA ASP A 90 -23.66 -2.48 10.78
C ASP A 90 -22.33 -3.24 10.65
N LYS A 91 -21.41 -3.03 11.59
CA LYS A 91 -20.10 -3.70 11.58
C LYS A 91 -20.17 -5.22 11.78
N TRP A 92 -21.00 -5.68 12.72
CA TRP A 92 -21.02 -7.09 13.15
C TRP A 92 -22.12 -7.93 12.51
N TRP A 93 -23.19 -7.31 11.99
CA TRP A 93 -24.32 -7.99 11.34
C TRP A 93 -24.46 -7.68 9.85
N LYS A 94 -24.06 -6.48 9.38
CA LYS A 94 -24.04 -6.15 7.94
C LYS A 94 -22.65 -6.20 7.30
N GLY A 95 -21.60 -6.40 8.10
CA GLY A 95 -20.23 -6.43 7.61
C GLY A 95 -19.74 -5.09 7.09
N GLY A 96 -20.24 -3.99 7.65
CA GLY A 96 -19.87 -2.62 7.29
C GLY A 96 -18.36 -2.41 7.40
N THR A 97 -17.74 -2.10 6.26
CA THR A 97 -16.30 -1.85 6.15
C THR A 97 -16.06 -0.47 5.54
N ARG A 98 -14.95 0.17 5.92
CA ARG A 98 -14.48 1.37 5.23
C ARG A 98 -14.17 1.04 3.77
N PRO A 99 -14.60 1.87 2.81
CA PRO A 99 -14.25 1.65 1.42
C PRO A 99 -12.74 1.84 1.23
N TRP A 100 -12.16 1.00 0.39
CA TRP A 100 -10.79 1.16 -0.08
C TRP A 100 -10.80 1.13 -1.60
N SER A 101 -9.80 1.78 -2.19
CA SER A 101 -9.57 1.81 -3.62
C SER A 101 -8.17 1.29 -3.90
N SER A 102 -7.96 0.79 -5.10
CA SER A 102 -6.66 0.30 -5.54
C SER A 102 -6.21 1.11 -6.74
N LEU A 103 -5.07 1.77 -6.62
CA LEU A 103 -4.39 2.48 -7.69
C LEU A 103 -3.37 1.52 -8.29
N GLU A 104 -3.45 1.27 -9.58
CA GLU A 104 -2.75 0.17 -10.24
C GLU A 104 -1.97 0.69 -11.46
N LEU A 105 -0.67 0.38 -11.49
CA LEU A 105 0.22 0.57 -12.63
C LEU A 105 0.54 -0.82 -13.19
N VAL A 106 0.11 -1.07 -14.42
CA VAL A 106 0.12 -2.42 -15.00
C VAL A 106 0.81 -2.36 -16.35
N SER A 107 1.91 -3.07 -16.50
CA SER A 107 2.55 -3.33 -17.79
C SER A 107 2.16 -4.69 -18.31
N ILE A 108 1.66 -4.75 -19.54
CA ILE A 108 1.35 -5.99 -20.25
C ILE A 108 2.07 -5.91 -21.59
N ASP A 109 3.00 -6.84 -21.84
CA ASP A 109 3.81 -6.87 -23.06
C ASP A 109 4.58 -5.55 -23.31
N GLY A 110 4.95 -4.87 -22.23
CA GLY A 110 5.61 -3.56 -22.25
C GLY A 110 4.64 -2.37 -22.24
N GLU A 111 3.36 -2.58 -22.54
CA GLU A 111 2.38 -1.49 -22.59
C GLU A 111 1.90 -1.09 -21.19
N VAL A 112 2.20 0.15 -20.77
CA VAL A 112 1.88 0.63 -19.43
C VAL A 112 0.47 1.21 -19.37
N ARG A 113 -0.34 0.72 -18.43
CA ARG A 113 -1.74 1.11 -18.25
C ARG A 113 -2.02 1.49 -16.80
N PHE A 114 -2.84 2.51 -16.62
CA PHE A 114 -3.27 3.03 -15.33
C PHE A 114 -4.68 2.54 -15.04
N TYR A 115 -4.87 1.97 -13.85
CA TYR A 115 -6.18 1.51 -13.42
C TYR A 115 -6.53 2.01 -12.01
N ILE A 116 -7.82 2.21 -11.78
CA ILE A 116 -8.40 2.44 -10.47
C ILE A 116 -9.48 1.39 -10.24
N TRP A 117 -9.28 0.55 -9.24
CA TRP A 117 -10.29 -0.38 -8.76
C TRP A 117 -11.05 0.22 -7.58
N THR A 118 -12.37 0.11 -7.60
CA THR A 118 -13.23 0.62 -6.52
C THR A 118 -14.58 -0.11 -6.50
N ARG A 119 -15.42 0.21 -5.51
CA ARG A 119 -16.82 -0.25 -5.46
C ARG A 119 -17.64 0.50 -6.50
N ARG A 120 -18.55 -0.20 -7.19
CA ARG A 120 -19.35 0.32 -8.31
C ARG A 120 -20.08 1.63 -7.97
N LYS A 121 -20.65 1.72 -6.77
CA LYS A 121 -21.36 2.91 -6.26
C LYS A 121 -20.53 4.20 -6.22
N TYR A 122 -19.21 4.10 -6.20
CA TYR A 122 -18.31 5.26 -6.21
C TYR A 122 -17.73 5.58 -7.59
N ALA A 123 -17.94 4.72 -8.58
CA ALA A 123 -17.29 4.83 -9.87
C ALA A 123 -17.62 6.15 -10.58
N LYS A 124 -18.90 6.56 -10.58
CA LYS A 124 -19.33 7.84 -11.17
C LYS A 124 -18.71 9.05 -10.47
N SER A 125 -18.65 9.02 -9.13
CA SER A 125 -18.03 10.10 -8.36
C SER A 125 -16.53 10.22 -8.63
N ILE A 126 -15.85 9.09 -8.81
CA ILE A 126 -14.42 9.04 -9.14
C ILE A 126 -14.18 9.58 -10.56
N GLU A 127 -15.02 9.19 -11.51
CA GLU A 127 -14.97 9.70 -12.88
C GLU A 127 -15.15 11.22 -12.93
N THR A 128 -16.15 11.77 -12.23
CA THR A 128 -16.38 13.22 -12.17
C THR A 128 -15.18 13.97 -11.58
N GLU A 129 -14.59 13.46 -10.49
CA GLU A 129 -13.42 14.12 -9.89
C GLU A 129 -12.19 14.01 -10.81
N LEU A 130 -11.98 12.86 -11.46
CA LEU A 130 -10.90 12.67 -12.42
C LEU A 130 -11.00 13.70 -13.55
N TYR A 131 -12.18 13.85 -14.17
CA TYR A 131 -12.38 14.86 -15.22
C TYR A 131 -12.26 16.30 -14.71
N SER A 132 -12.61 16.55 -13.44
CA SER A 132 -12.45 17.89 -12.86
C SER A 132 -10.98 18.30 -12.71
N GLN A 133 -10.09 17.37 -12.37
CA GLN A 133 -8.66 17.64 -12.23
C GLN A 133 -7.91 17.48 -13.57
N PHE A 134 -8.35 16.53 -14.39
CA PHE A 134 -7.75 16.12 -15.65
C PHE A 134 -8.84 16.05 -16.74
N PRO A 135 -9.15 17.16 -17.43
CA PRO A 135 -10.22 17.16 -18.44
C PRO A 135 -9.86 16.37 -19.71
N ASP A 136 -8.57 16.26 -20.02
CA ASP A 136 -8.08 15.73 -21.30
C ASP A 136 -7.86 14.20 -21.31
N ILE A 137 -8.03 13.52 -20.17
CA ILE A 137 -7.89 12.06 -20.09
C ILE A 137 -9.15 11.37 -20.60
N GLU A 138 -9.02 10.13 -21.05
CA GLU A 138 -10.19 9.27 -21.30
C GLU A 138 -10.34 8.27 -20.15
N VAL A 139 -11.47 8.35 -19.45
CA VAL A 139 -11.84 7.42 -18.37
C VAL A 139 -12.74 6.33 -18.94
N VAL A 140 -12.24 5.09 -19.01
CA VAL A 140 -13.01 3.93 -19.49
C VAL A 140 -13.53 3.15 -18.28
N MET A 141 -14.85 3.18 -18.08
CA MET A 141 -15.52 2.42 -17.02
C MET A 141 -15.68 0.94 -17.39
N ASP A 142 -15.81 0.08 -16.37
CA ASP A 142 -16.09 -1.37 -16.52
C ASP A 142 -15.11 -2.11 -17.43
N THR A 143 -13.84 -1.75 -17.33
CA THR A 143 -12.81 -2.45 -18.07
C THR A 143 -12.71 -3.90 -17.57
N PRO A 144 -12.62 -4.91 -18.47
CA PRO A 144 -12.38 -6.28 -18.06
C PRO A 144 -11.12 -6.38 -17.18
N ASP A 145 -11.23 -7.08 -16.07
CA ASP A 145 -10.12 -7.22 -15.12
C ASP A 145 -8.98 -8.02 -15.76
N TYR A 146 -7.86 -7.34 -16.03
CA TYR A 146 -6.66 -7.92 -16.65
C TYR A 146 -6.16 -9.15 -15.89
N THR A 147 -6.38 -9.22 -14.58
CA THR A 147 -5.95 -10.36 -13.77
C THR A 147 -6.63 -11.68 -14.14
N ARG A 148 -7.80 -11.63 -14.81
CA ARG A 148 -8.51 -12.82 -15.30
C ARG A 148 -7.85 -13.49 -16.50
N GLN A 149 -6.98 -12.76 -17.22
CA GLN A 149 -6.26 -13.28 -18.37
C GLN A 149 -5.13 -14.23 -17.95
N ILE A 150 -4.68 -14.16 -16.70
CA ILE A 150 -3.62 -15.01 -16.17
C ILE A 150 -4.21 -16.21 -15.44
N ASN A 151 -4.01 -17.41 -16.02
CA ASN A 151 -4.28 -18.66 -15.33
C ASN A 151 -3.13 -19.02 -14.39
N TYR A 152 -3.06 -18.38 -13.22
CA TYR A 152 -2.02 -18.68 -12.24
C TYR A 152 -2.29 -20.02 -11.54
N GLY A 153 -1.64 -21.08 -12.01
CA GLY A 153 -1.83 -22.45 -11.54
C GLY A 153 -1.48 -23.52 -12.56
N SER A 154 -1.51 -23.18 -13.86
CA SER A 154 -0.83 -23.96 -14.91
C SER A 154 0.68 -23.78 -14.80
N GLU A 155 1.47 -24.76 -15.25
CA GLU A 155 2.94 -24.69 -15.24
C GLU A 155 3.49 -23.65 -16.23
N GLU A 156 2.62 -23.02 -17.02
CA GLU A 156 2.95 -22.09 -18.09
C GLU A 156 3.47 -20.75 -17.59
N ASN A 157 3.02 -20.28 -16.41
CA ASN A 157 3.34 -18.94 -15.90
C ASN A 157 4.17 -18.98 -14.62
N THR A 158 5.30 -18.30 -14.64
CA THR A 158 6.14 -18.07 -13.45
C THR A 158 5.81 -16.70 -12.85
N LEU A 159 5.70 -16.66 -11.52
CA LEU A 159 5.41 -15.46 -10.76
C LEU A 159 6.51 -15.17 -9.75
N PHE A 160 6.89 -13.91 -9.65
CA PHE A 160 7.58 -13.33 -8.52
C PHE A 160 6.72 -12.19 -7.95
N GLY A 161 6.78 -11.97 -6.65
CA GLY A 161 6.10 -10.84 -6.05
C GLY A 161 6.66 -10.44 -4.70
N THR A 162 6.36 -9.20 -4.32
CA THR A 162 6.83 -8.60 -3.08
C THR A 162 5.78 -7.63 -2.57
N HIS A 163 5.77 -7.42 -1.25
CA HIS A 163 5.17 -6.22 -0.68
C HIS A 163 6.26 -5.17 -0.53
N TYR A 164 5.87 -3.91 -0.44
CA TYR A 164 6.77 -2.85 0.00
C TYR A 164 6.32 -2.35 1.37
N VAL A 165 7.30 -2.06 2.22
CA VAL A 165 7.08 -1.47 3.54
C VAL A 165 8.03 -0.31 3.72
N LEU A 166 7.71 0.58 4.64
CA LEU A 166 8.60 1.65 5.04
C LEU A 166 9.83 1.12 5.79
N THR A 167 10.96 1.79 5.57
CA THR A 167 12.24 1.47 6.21
C THR A 167 12.30 2.01 7.63
N LYS A 168 11.84 3.25 7.83
CA LYS A 168 11.67 3.92 9.13
C LYS A 168 10.22 3.78 9.62
N GLU A 169 9.94 4.37 10.78
CA GLU A 169 8.58 4.41 11.34
C GLU A 169 7.64 5.24 10.45
N ASP A 170 6.35 4.88 10.44
CA ASP A 170 5.30 5.45 9.57
C ASP A 170 5.09 6.97 9.73
N ILE A 171 5.72 7.59 10.72
CA ILE A 171 5.64 9.04 10.98
C ILE A 171 6.54 9.83 10.04
N TYR A 172 7.70 9.27 9.68
CA TYR A 172 8.61 9.95 8.76
C TYR A 172 8.03 9.86 7.35
N PRO A 173 7.84 11.00 6.67
CA PRO A 173 7.34 10.99 5.30
C PRO A 173 8.42 10.50 4.34
N ILE A 174 8.00 10.01 3.17
CA ILE A 174 8.88 9.81 2.01
C ILE A 174 9.16 11.14 1.32
N LYS A 175 10.11 11.13 0.38
CA LYS A 175 10.32 12.27 -0.51
C LYS A 175 9.09 12.48 -1.40
N THR A 176 8.57 13.70 -1.46
CA THR A 176 7.35 14.02 -2.20
C THR A 176 7.61 14.86 -3.44
N TYR A 177 6.59 15.02 -4.30
CA TYR A 177 6.67 15.82 -5.52
C TYR A 177 7.13 17.27 -5.28
N ILE A 178 6.87 17.84 -4.09
CA ILE A 178 7.34 19.17 -3.70
C ILE A 178 8.86 19.17 -3.55
N ASP A 179 9.42 18.13 -2.94
CA ASP A 179 10.87 17.97 -2.77
C ASP A 179 11.58 17.66 -4.11
N PHE A 180 10.83 17.25 -5.14
CA PHE A 180 11.29 17.14 -6.52
C PHE A 180 11.12 18.45 -7.32
N GLY A 181 10.55 19.50 -6.72
CA GLY A 181 10.34 20.79 -7.38
C GLY A 181 9.17 20.80 -8.37
N LEU A 182 8.29 19.79 -8.35
CA LEU A 182 7.17 19.67 -9.29
C LEU A 182 5.99 20.61 -8.98
N ASP A 183 6.02 21.33 -7.86
CA ASP A 183 5.04 22.37 -7.51
C ASP A 183 5.38 23.74 -8.12
N GLN A 184 6.64 23.95 -8.54
CA GLN A 184 7.14 25.25 -9.03
C GLN A 184 6.96 25.44 -10.55
N ASP A 185 6.30 24.49 -11.22
CA ASP A 185 6.08 24.46 -12.68
C ASP A 185 7.27 24.97 -13.52
N PRO A 186 8.48 24.40 -13.35
CA PRO A 186 9.61 24.77 -14.21
C PRO A 186 9.32 24.37 -15.66
N LYS A 187 10.06 24.92 -16.63
CA LYS A 187 9.97 24.48 -18.04
C LYS A 187 10.08 22.96 -18.08
N GLU A 188 9.25 22.31 -18.90
CA GLU A 188 9.09 20.86 -18.91
C GLU A 188 10.42 20.10 -19.02
N GLU A 189 11.37 20.61 -19.81
CA GLU A 189 12.70 20.03 -20.00
C GLU A 189 13.51 19.83 -18.70
N PHE A 190 13.28 20.65 -17.66
CA PHE A 190 14.00 20.57 -16.39
C PHE A 190 13.23 19.82 -15.30
N LYS A 191 12.02 19.33 -15.59
CA LYS A 191 11.23 18.57 -14.61
C LYS A 191 11.83 17.18 -14.43
N VAL A 192 12.26 16.88 -13.21
CA VAL A 192 12.70 15.53 -12.81
C VAL A 192 11.54 14.84 -12.10
N ASP A 193 10.83 13.99 -12.83
CA ASP A 193 9.67 13.27 -12.32
C ASP A 193 10.08 11.89 -11.76
N PRO A 194 9.81 11.58 -10.47
CA PRO A 194 10.12 10.27 -9.91
C PRO A 194 9.34 9.11 -10.55
N ILE A 195 8.11 9.34 -11.06
CA ILE A 195 7.32 8.26 -11.68
C ILE A 195 7.86 7.85 -13.05
N ALA A 196 8.64 8.73 -13.71
CA ALA A 196 9.26 8.43 -15.00
C ALA A 196 10.12 7.16 -14.92
N SER A 197 10.90 7.00 -13.85
CA SER A 197 11.73 5.81 -13.61
C SER A 197 10.90 4.53 -13.46
N VAL A 198 9.74 4.63 -12.81
CA VAL A 198 8.80 3.52 -12.65
C VAL A 198 8.20 3.14 -14.00
N ILE A 199 7.78 4.12 -14.78
CA ILE A 199 7.17 3.92 -16.10
C ILE A 199 8.19 3.35 -17.09
N GLU A 200 9.42 3.83 -17.09
CA GLU A 200 10.49 3.33 -17.95
C GLU A 200 10.80 1.86 -17.65
N PHE A 201 10.92 1.50 -16.37
CA PHE A 201 11.05 0.11 -15.95
C PHE A 201 9.85 -0.74 -16.40
N LEU A 202 8.63 -0.27 -16.16
CA LEU A 202 7.42 -0.96 -16.60
C LEU A 202 7.36 -1.11 -18.12
N SER A 203 7.88 -0.15 -18.87
CA SER A 203 7.89 -0.14 -20.34
C SER A 203 8.96 -1.05 -20.94
N SER A 204 9.99 -1.38 -20.16
CA SER A 204 11.16 -2.17 -20.60
C SER A 204 10.89 -3.67 -20.74
N VAL A 205 9.76 -4.17 -20.21
CA VAL A 205 9.44 -5.60 -20.27
C VAL A 205 8.99 -6.02 -21.68
N GLY A 206 9.34 -7.23 -22.07
CA GLY A 206 9.06 -7.77 -23.39
C GLY A 206 7.68 -8.43 -23.53
N ARG A 207 7.41 -8.97 -24.71
CA ARG A 207 6.19 -9.76 -24.99
C ARG A 207 6.17 -11.04 -24.16
N GLY A 208 5.02 -11.38 -23.59
CA GLY A 208 4.83 -12.51 -22.69
C GLY A 208 5.22 -12.22 -21.24
N GLU A 209 5.61 -10.99 -20.93
CA GLU A 209 5.93 -10.50 -19.59
C GLU A 209 4.91 -9.45 -19.13
N GLN A 210 4.62 -9.46 -17.83
CA GLN A 210 3.72 -8.51 -17.20
C GLN A 210 4.25 -8.10 -15.83
N ILE A 211 4.20 -6.80 -15.53
CA ILE A 211 4.53 -6.27 -14.21
C ILE A 211 3.36 -5.47 -13.70
N TRP A 212 2.90 -5.76 -12.49
CA TRP A 212 1.77 -5.09 -11.88
C TRP A 212 2.18 -4.51 -10.53
N ILE A 213 2.01 -3.21 -10.36
CA ILE A 213 2.20 -2.49 -9.10
C ILE A 213 0.83 -2.05 -8.61
N GLN A 214 0.53 -2.36 -7.36
CA GLN A 214 -0.77 -2.07 -6.76
C GLN A 214 -0.59 -1.34 -5.44
N ILE A 215 -1.23 -0.18 -5.34
CA ILE A 215 -1.25 0.71 -4.19
C ILE A 215 -2.70 0.75 -3.68
N ILE A 216 -2.97 0.03 -2.59
CA ILE A 216 -4.29 -0.03 -1.97
C ILE A 216 -4.37 1.05 -0.90
N ILE A 217 -5.35 1.93 -1.01
CA ILE A 217 -5.55 3.05 -0.09
C ILE A 217 -6.91 2.98 0.60
N ARG A 218 -6.94 3.35 1.87
CA ARG A 218 -8.16 3.49 2.67
C ARG A 218 -8.01 4.65 3.64
N ALA A 219 -9.03 5.50 3.74
CA ALA A 219 -8.97 6.67 4.64
C ALA A 219 -8.59 6.24 6.07
N HIS A 220 -7.56 6.85 6.63
CA HIS A 220 -7.08 6.52 7.96
C HIS A 220 -8.13 6.92 9.01
N LYS A 221 -8.26 6.10 10.05
CA LYS A 221 -9.13 6.36 11.19
C LYS A 221 -8.42 5.88 12.43
N LYS A 222 -8.44 6.71 13.49
CA LYS A 222 -7.83 6.37 14.79
C LYS A 222 -8.33 5.00 15.22
N LYS A 223 -7.41 4.02 15.27
CA LYS A 223 -7.75 2.63 15.63
C LYS A 223 -8.14 2.61 17.12
N LYS A 224 -9.43 2.69 17.44
CA LYS A 224 -9.93 2.39 18.80
C LYS A 224 -9.62 0.91 19.08
N GLN A 225 -8.66 0.66 19.95
CA GLN A 225 -8.17 -0.69 20.29
C GLN A 225 -9.21 -1.42 21.14
N VAL A 226 -10.31 -1.90 20.53
CA VAL A 226 -11.39 -2.65 21.22
C VAL A 226 -11.26 -4.14 20.96
N SER A 227 -10.06 -4.71 21.15
CA SER A 227 -9.87 -6.15 21.10
C SER A 227 -9.13 -6.61 22.34
N LEU A 228 -9.80 -7.41 23.17
CA LEU A 228 -9.22 -8.10 24.33
C LEU A 228 -7.97 -8.90 23.96
N PHE A 229 -7.91 -9.46 22.74
CA PHE A 229 -6.71 -10.13 22.22
C PHE A 229 -5.52 -9.21 22.08
N SER A 230 -5.70 -7.92 21.84
CA SER A 230 -4.57 -7.00 21.81
C SER A 230 -4.03 -6.68 23.22
N LYS A 231 -4.83 -6.88 24.27
CA LYS A 231 -4.36 -6.88 25.67
C LYS A 231 -3.64 -8.18 25.99
N VAL A 232 -4.19 -9.34 25.63
CA VAL A 232 -3.55 -10.65 25.85
C VAL A 232 -2.26 -10.78 25.04
N LYS A 233 -2.24 -10.33 23.79
CA LYS A 233 -1.04 -10.34 22.93
C LYS A 233 0.05 -9.40 23.44
N LYS A 234 -0.31 -8.29 24.10
CA LYS A 234 0.65 -7.42 24.82
C LYS A 234 1.31 -8.12 26.01
N ILE A 235 0.67 -9.13 26.61
CA ILE A 235 1.25 -9.91 27.72
C ILE A 235 2.35 -10.85 27.19
N PHE A 236 2.26 -11.31 25.94
CA PHE A 236 3.22 -12.24 25.32
C PHE A 236 4.18 -11.60 24.30
N GLU A 237 4.04 -10.32 23.97
CA GLU A 237 4.91 -9.60 23.04
C GLU A 237 6.04 -8.87 23.80
N ALA A 238 7.30 -9.18 23.49
CA ALA A 238 8.48 -8.43 23.94
C ALA A 238 8.34 -6.93 23.62
N PRO A 239 8.95 -6.02 24.40
CA PRO A 239 8.83 -4.57 24.21
C PRO A 239 9.35 -4.17 22.83
N LYS A 240 8.44 -4.02 21.86
CA LYS A 240 8.76 -3.47 20.54
C LYS A 240 8.83 -1.94 20.63
N LYS A 241 9.67 -1.34 19.78
CA LYS A 241 9.82 0.12 19.58
C LYS A 241 8.47 0.84 19.72
N LYS A 242 8.46 1.96 20.45
CA LYS A 242 7.25 2.75 20.75
C LYS A 242 6.43 2.95 19.47
N LYS A 243 5.36 2.18 19.30
CA LYS A 243 4.37 2.47 18.27
C LYS A 243 3.51 3.61 18.79
N TYR A 244 3.66 4.79 18.19
CA TYR A 244 2.77 5.91 18.42
C TYR A 244 1.34 5.47 18.08
N LYS A 245 0.43 5.57 19.06
CA LYS A 245 -0.98 5.17 18.89
C LYS A 245 -1.73 6.14 17.99
N ASP A 246 -1.26 7.38 17.93
CA ASP A 246 -1.78 8.48 17.13
C ASP A 246 -0.61 9.05 16.35
N TRP A 247 -0.70 9.01 15.02
CA TRP A 247 0.41 9.42 14.16
C TRP A 247 0.66 10.93 14.27
N GLU A 248 -0.40 11.73 14.46
CA GLU A 248 -0.32 13.19 14.64
C GLU A 248 0.50 13.56 15.88
N LYS A 249 0.21 12.91 17.02
CA LYS A 249 0.95 13.12 18.27
C LYS A 249 2.39 12.65 18.15
N GLY A 250 2.61 11.54 17.44
CA GLY A 250 3.96 11.04 17.19
C GLY A 250 4.78 12.00 16.34
N ALA A 251 4.20 12.56 15.28
CA ALA A 251 4.84 13.59 14.48
C ALA A 251 5.18 14.82 15.32
N GLN A 252 4.25 15.31 16.14
CA GLN A 252 4.50 16.47 17.01
C GLN A 252 5.60 16.22 18.05
N GLU A 253 5.64 15.03 18.66
CA GLU A 253 6.70 14.64 19.59
C GLU A 253 8.08 14.61 18.90
N ILE A 254 8.14 14.13 17.65
CA ILE A 254 9.38 14.12 16.87
C ILE A 254 9.79 15.54 16.49
N ILE A 255 8.86 16.40 16.08
CA ILE A 255 9.11 17.81 15.77
C ILE A 255 9.70 18.51 16.99
N ASN A 256 9.04 18.41 18.15
CA ASN A 256 9.51 19.05 19.38
C ASN A 256 10.91 18.56 19.77
N LYS A 257 11.16 17.25 19.66
CA LYS A 257 12.48 16.68 19.94
C LYS A 257 13.54 17.22 18.97
N LEU A 258 13.23 17.33 17.69
CA LEU A 258 14.18 17.84 16.70
C LEU A 258 14.47 19.32 16.96
N LEU A 259 13.47 20.13 17.29
CA LEU A 259 13.61 21.54 17.65
C LEU A 259 14.49 21.74 18.90
N ASP A 260 14.32 20.91 19.93
CA ASP A 260 15.14 20.97 21.16
C ASP A 260 16.62 20.67 20.88
N GLU A 261 16.91 19.87 19.84
CA GLU A 261 18.27 19.53 19.43
C GLU A 261 18.86 20.50 18.39
N VAL A 262 18.14 21.53 17.96
CA VAL A 262 18.68 22.59 17.09
C VAL A 262 19.32 23.66 17.99
N PRO A 263 20.65 23.91 17.88
CA PRO A 263 21.28 24.99 18.62
C PRO A 263 20.70 26.35 18.20
N LYS A 264 20.40 27.23 19.17
CA LYS A 264 19.71 28.51 18.96
C LYS A 264 20.62 29.64 18.42
N ASP A 265 21.93 29.47 18.52
CA ASP A 265 22.92 30.48 18.11
C ASP A 265 23.70 30.00 16.89
N GLU A 266 23.51 30.66 15.74
CA GLU A 266 24.17 30.31 14.47
C GLU A 266 25.59 30.86 14.34
N GLU A 267 25.96 31.88 15.11
CA GLU A 267 27.26 32.56 15.01
C GLU A 267 28.39 31.69 15.57
N GLY A 268 29.22 31.14 14.68
CA GLY A 268 30.45 30.40 15.02
C GLY A 268 30.34 28.87 14.93
N LEU A 269 29.22 28.32 14.47
CA LEU A 269 29.06 26.87 14.30
C LEU A 269 29.93 26.32 13.16
N ALA A 270 30.62 25.20 13.43
CA ALA A 270 31.40 24.49 12.42
C ALA A 270 30.49 24.06 11.23
N LYS A 271 31.02 24.09 10.00
CA LYS A 271 30.28 23.75 8.77
C LYS A 271 29.50 22.43 8.84
N GLY A 272 30.00 21.44 9.58
CA GLY A 272 29.32 20.16 9.81
C GLY A 272 28.06 20.27 10.67
N VAL A 273 28.07 21.13 11.69
CA VAL A 273 26.91 21.39 12.56
C VAL A 273 25.85 22.18 11.80
N VAL A 274 26.25 23.19 11.02
CA VAL A 274 25.34 23.96 10.14
C VAL A 274 24.62 23.03 9.14
N LYS A 275 25.31 22.05 8.56
CA LYS A 275 24.69 21.06 7.66
C LYS A 275 23.70 20.15 8.38
N GLN A 276 24.02 19.72 9.61
CA GLN A 276 23.11 18.90 10.41
C GLN A 276 21.85 19.67 10.81
N THR A 277 21.98 20.94 11.20
CA THR A 277 20.84 21.82 11.50
C THR A 277 19.91 21.95 10.29
N LYS A 278 20.45 22.26 9.10
CA LYS A 278 19.67 22.32 7.85
C LYS A 278 18.96 21.01 7.50
N ASN A 279 19.58 19.87 7.80
CA ASN A 279 18.94 18.57 7.59
C ASN A 279 17.77 18.36 8.57
N LYS A 280 17.92 18.77 9.84
CA LYS A 280 16.83 18.68 10.83
C LYS A 280 15.67 19.61 10.47
N GLU A 281 15.95 20.83 10.04
CA GLU A 281 14.95 21.80 9.55
C GLU A 281 14.12 21.20 8.41
N LYS A 282 14.76 20.61 7.40
CA LYS A 282 14.05 19.93 6.30
C LYS A 282 13.14 18.79 6.77
N ILE A 283 13.56 18.03 7.78
CA ILE A 283 12.72 16.97 8.35
C ILE A 283 11.52 17.57 9.08
N ILE A 284 11.72 18.66 9.83
CA ILE A 284 10.65 19.37 10.54
C ILE A 284 9.64 19.93 9.52
N GLU A 285 10.09 20.65 8.49
CA GLU A 285 9.24 21.19 7.44
C GLU A 285 8.41 20.10 6.74
N ALA A 286 9.04 18.97 6.39
CA ALA A 286 8.35 17.84 5.78
C ALA A 286 7.29 17.22 6.70
N LEU A 287 7.57 17.12 8.01
CA LEU A 287 6.63 16.62 9.01
C LEU A 287 5.46 17.58 9.24
N GLU A 288 5.73 18.89 9.37
CA GLU A 288 4.69 19.92 9.52
C GLU A 288 3.75 19.97 8.31
N ARG A 289 4.31 19.87 7.10
CA ARG A 289 3.52 19.76 5.87
C ARG A 289 2.64 18.52 5.86
N SER A 290 3.19 17.39 6.32
CA SER A 290 2.46 16.11 6.41
C SER A 290 1.31 16.16 7.41
N LEU A 291 1.50 16.83 8.56
CA LEU A 291 0.48 17.02 9.59
C LEU A 291 -0.76 17.77 9.08
N GLY A 292 -0.59 18.69 8.13
CA GLY A 292 -1.69 19.47 7.54
C GLY A 292 -2.54 18.72 6.51
N LYS A 293 -2.19 17.47 6.16
CA LYS A 293 -2.81 16.73 5.05
C LYS A 293 -3.57 15.49 5.50
N PRO A 294 -4.66 15.11 4.80
CA PRO A 294 -5.32 13.84 5.06
C PRO A 294 -4.36 12.65 4.83
N VAL A 295 -4.63 11.54 5.52
CA VAL A 295 -3.77 10.36 5.52
C VAL A 295 -4.53 9.09 5.16
N PHE A 296 -3.86 8.18 4.47
CA PHE A 296 -4.36 6.89 4.07
C PHE A 296 -3.61 5.75 4.78
N ASP A 297 -4.36 4.76 5.27
CA ASP A 297 -3.80 3.43 5.47
C ASP A 297 -3.46 2.89 4.06
N THR A 298 -2.19 2.55 3.82
CA THR A 298 -1.69 2.16 2.49
C THR A 298 -1.02 0.78 2.54
N ILE A 299 -1.24 -0.01 1.48
CA ILE A 299 -0.55 -1.27 1.22
C ILE A 299 -0.04 -1.24 -0.22
N ILE A 300 1.26 -1.47 -0.42
CA ILE A 300 1.86 -1.51 -1.75
C ILE A 300 2.39 -2.92 -2.02
N ARG A 301 2.13 -3.45 -3.21
CA ARG A 301 2.67 -4.73 -3.68
C ARG A 301 3.00 -4.70 -5.16
N GLY A 302 4.02 -5.46 -5.51
CA GLY A 302 4.47 -5.67 -6.89
C GLY A 302 4.37 -7.15 -7.26
N LEU A 303 3.94 -7.42 -8.48
CA LEU A 303 3.95 -8.73 -9.12
C LEU A 303 4.69 -8.64 -10.44
N TYR A 304 5.53 -9.63 -10.71
CA TYR A 304 6.10 -9.88 -12.02
C TYR A 304 5.67 -11.28 -12.44
N ILE A 305 4.98 -11.36 -13.58
CA ILE A 305 4.40 -12.57 -14.12
C ILE A 305 4.88 -12.67 -15.55
N ALA A 306 5.49 -13.80 -15.90
CA ALA A 306 5.85 -14.08 -17.27
C ALA A 306 5.65 -15.56 -17.56
N ARG A 307 5.53 -15.89 -18.85
CA ARG A 307 5.61 -17.29 -19.24
C ARG A 307 6.95 -17.90 -18.83
N ALA A 308 6.97 -19.18 -18.52
CA ALA A 308 8.15 -19.86 -17.99
C ALA A 308 9.37 -19.80 -18.94
N ASP A 309 9.15 -19.71 -20.25
CA ASP A 309 10.17 -19.58 -21.30
C ASP A 309 10.80 -18.19 -21.37
N VAL A 310 10.03 -17.13 -21.07
CA VAL A 310 10.48 -15.72 -21.18
C VAL A 310 10.87 -15.11 -19.83
N PHE A 311 10.65 -15.81 -18.72
CA PHE A 311 10.87 -15.26 -17.38
C PHE A 311 12.33 -14.80 -17.16
N ASN A 312 12.50 -13.49 -17.02
CA ASN A 312 13.78 -12.83 -16.83
C ASN A 312 14.00 -12.44 -15.36
N LYS A 313 15.04 -13.01 -14.73
CA LYS A 313 15.40 -12.69 -13.34
C LYS A 313 15.87 -11.24 -13.15
N SER A 314 16.36 -10.57 -14.19
CA SER A 314 16.75 -9.15 -14.10
C SER A 314 15.55 -8.25 -13.76
N ASN A 315 14.37 -8.58 -14.28
CA ASN A 315 13.12 -7.86 -13.98
C ASN A 315 12.67 -8.03 -12.53
N VAL A 316 13.08 -9.12 -11.86
CA VAL A 316 12.89 -9.28 -10.41
C VAL A 316 13.71 -8.25 -9.63
N GLY A 317 14.96 -8.02 -10.02
CA GLY A 317 15.81 -6.98 -9.42
C GLY A 317 15.24 -5.58 -9.62
N GLY A 318 14.79 -5.28 -10.85
CA GLY A 318 14.12 -4.02 -11.16
C GLY A 318 12.86 -3.80 -10.31
N LEU A 319 12.00 -4.81 -10.18
CA LEU A 319 10.81 -4.72 -9.33
C LEU A 319 11.20 -4.45 -7.87
N LEU A 320 12.18 -5.15 -7.32
CA LEU A 320 12.62 -4.92 -5.94
C LEU A 320 13.16 -3.50 -5.70
N GLY A 321 13.74 -2.86 -6.72
CA GLY A 321 14.37 -1.54 -6.64
C GLY A 321 13.47 -0.36 -7.04
N VAL A 322 12.35 -0.60 -7.75
CA VAL A 322 11.55 0.46 -8.39
C VAL A 322 11.03 1.52 -7.42
N MET A 323 10.79 1.15 -6.16
CA MET A 323 10.31 2.07 -5.12
C MET A 323 11.44 2.76 -4.32
N GLY A 324 12.71 2.49 -4.63
CA GLY A 324 13.86 3.03 -3.88
C GLY A 324 14.06 4.54 -4.07
N GLY A 325 13.67 5.08 -5.23
CA GLY A 325 13.87 6.49 -5.60
C GLY A 325 13.09 7.51 -4.78
N TYR A 326 12.12 7.08 -3.97
CA TYR A 326 11.32 7.95 -3.11
C TYR A 326 11.97 8.20 -1.73
N GLY A 327 13.19 7.73 -1.51
CA GLY A 327 13.95 7.99 -0.28
C GLY A 327 14.73 9.31 -0.31
N ALA A 328 14.93 9.90 0.86
CA ALA A 328 15.94 10.95 1.06
C ALA A 328 16.63 10.77 2.43
N ASP A 329 17.80 11.40 2.60
CA ASP A 329 18.47 11.43 3.90
C ASP A 329 17.56 12.13 4.94
N GLY A 330 17.51 11.59 6.15
CA GLY A 330 16.54 12.05 7.17
C GLY A 330 15.09 11.57 6.98
N LEU A 331 14.61 11.44 5.75
CA LEU A 331 13.24 10.97 5.40
C LEU A 331 13.13 9.44 5.34
N ASN A 332 11.93 8.95 5.04
CA ASN A 332 11.61 7.52 4.89
C ASN A 332 11.83 7.05 3.45
N SER A 333 11.84 5.73 3.26
CA SER A 333 12.00 5.08 1.95
C SER A 333 11.34 3.71 1.96
N PHE A 334 11.00 3.20 0.77
CA PHE A 334 10.42 1.88 0.61
C PHE A 334 11.48 0.79 0.54
N LYS A 335 11.18 -0.36 1.14
CA LYS A 335 11.95 -1.59 1.00
C LYS A 335 11.05 -2.78 0.72
N PRO A 336 11.52 -3.78 -0.04
CA PRO A 336 10.75 -4.99 -0.26
C PRO A 336 10.64 -5.83 1.04
N ASP A 337 9.45 -6.37 1.29
CA ASP A 337 9.14 -7.27 2.39
C ASP A 337 8.26 -8.43 1.89
N LYS A 338 8.28 -9.56 2.60
CA LYS A 338 7.49 -10.77 2.28
C LYS A 338 7.61 -11.18 0.80
N LYS A 339 8.84 -11.20 0.29
CA LYS A 339 9.15 -11.66 -1.06
C LYS A 339 8.68 -13.10 -1.25
N THR A 340 8.28 -13.43 -2.48
CA THR A 340 8.00 -14.81 -2.88
C THR A 340 9.27 -15.55 -3.28
N ASP A 341 10.28 -15.47 -2.42
CA ASP A 341 11.52 -16.22 -2.48
C ASP A 341 11.84 -16.80 -1.08
N PHE A 342 12.97 -17.49 -1.02
CA PHE A 342 13.59 -17.96 0.20
C PHE A 342 15.09 -17.68 0.10
N ASP A 343 15.68 -17.23 1.20
CA ASP A 343 17.11 -16.93 1.27
C ASP A 343 17.94 -18.21 1.18
N PHE A 344 17.39 -19.32 1.69
CA PHE A 344 18.10 -20.60 1.76
C PHE A 344 17.28 -21.78 1.23
N PRO A 345 17.91 -22.72 0.49
CA PRO A 345 17.22 -23.90 -0.05
C PRO A 345 16.50 -24.76 1.00
N TRP A 346 17.07 -24.90 2.20
CA TRP A 346 16.48 -25.71 3.28
C TRP A 346 15.21 -25.12 3.89
N GLN A 347 14.87 -23.87 3.60
CA GLN A 347 13.61 -23.26 4.05
C GLN A 347 12.40 -23.87 3.32
N ASP A 348 12.61 -24.46 2.13
CA ASP A 348 11.58 -25.12 1.34
C ASP A 348 12.14 -26.28 0.49
N LEU A 349 12.57 -27.35 1.18
CA LEU A 349 13.14 -28.56 0.57
C LEU A 349 12.30 -29.18 -0.56
N PHE A 350 10.98 -28.99 -0.52
CA PHE A 350 10.03 -29.60 -1.47
C PHE A 350 9.33 -28.59 -2.39
N GLY A 351 9.70 -27.30 -2.35
CA GLY A 351 9.06 -26.25 -3.17
C GLY A 351 7.59 -25.95 -2.85
N LYS A 352 7.00 -26.65 -1.86
CA LYS A 352 5.56 -26.54 -1.52
C LYS A 352 5.25 -25.20 -0.87
N ARG A 353 6.16 -24.66 -0.06
CA ARG A 353 5.95 -23.39 0.64
C ARG A 353 6.01 -22.22 -0.33
N LEU A 354 6.90 -22.28 -1.32
CA LEU A 354 7.07 -21.28 -2.36
C LEU A 354 5.81 -21.21 -3.23
N LYS A 355 5.32 -22.37 -3.70
CA LYS A 355 4.08 -22.47 -4.47
C LYS A 355 2.88 -21.92 -3.69
N LYS A 356 2.79 -22.22 -2.38
CA LYS A 356 1.75 -21.66 -1.51
C LYS A 356 1.86 -20.14 -1.37
N LYS A 357 3.05 -19.61 -1.08
CA LYS A 357 3.29 -18.16 -0.95
C LYS A 357 2.88 -17.41 -2.21
N LYS A 358 3.34 -17.87 -3.39
CA LYS A 358 3.00 -17.25 -4.67
C LYS A 358 1.50 -17.29 -4.95
N LYS A 359 0.84 -18.43 -4.69
CA LYS A 359 -0.62 -18.59 -4.84
C LYS A 359 -1.41 -17.70 -3.89
N GLU A 360 -0.96 -17.55 -2.65
CA GLU A 360 -1.61 -16.65 -1.69
C GLU A 360 -1.46 -15.18 -2.09
N LEU A 361 -0.27 -14.77 -2.55
CA LEU A 361 -0.01 -13.42 -3.02
C LEU A 361 -0.86 -13.09 -4.26
N PHE A 362 -0.87 -13.96 -5.27
CA PHE A 362 -1.68 -13.78 -6.47
C PHE A 362 -3.17 -13.66 -6.13
N LYS A 363 -3.70 -14.56 -5.28
CA LYS A 363 -5.10 -14.49 -4.83
C LYS A 363 -5.40 -13.20 -4.05
N ALA A 364 -4.46 -12.73 -3.24
CA ALA A 364 -4.61 -11.46 -2.54
C ALA A 364 -4.65 -10.28 -3.52
N TYR A 365 -3.79 -10.31 -4.56
CA TYR A 365 -3.74 -9.32 -5.63
C TYR A 365 -5.04 -9.23 -6.41
N VAL A 366 -5.50 -10.35 -6.99
CA VAL A 366 -6.75 -10.44 -7.76
C VAL A 366 -7.94 -9.90 -6.96
N ARG A 367 -8.00 -10.23 -5.66
CA ARG A 367 -9.10 -9.80 -4.79
C ARG A 367 -8.97 -8.37 -4.28
N ARG A 368 -7.90 -7.64 -4.63
CA ARG A 368 -7.54 -6.33 -4.02
C ARG A 368 -7.60 -6.40 -2.49
N ALA A 369 -7.17 -7.53 -1.95
CA ALA A 369 -7.30 -7.85 -0.54
C ALA A 369 -6.22 -7.14 0.29
N GLY A 370 -6.65 -6.31 1.24
CA GLY A 370 -5.79 -5.54 2.14
C GLY A 370 -6.28 -5.58 3.59
N PHE A 371 -7.13 -4.64 3.98
CA PHE A 371 -7.31 -4.29 5.40
C PHE A 371 -8.21 -5.20 6.25
N GLU A 372 -9.18 -5.89 5.66
CA GLU A 372 -10.20 -6.68 6.39
C GLU A 372 -10.31 -8.09 5.84
N THR A 373 -9.20 -8.61 5.33
CA THR A 373 -9.15 -9.92 4.70
C THR A 373 -8.23 -10.87 5.46
N ARG A 374 -8.36 -12.18 5.18
CA ARG A 374 -7.43 -13.22 5.68
C ARG A 374 -5.96 -12.95 5.37
N TYR A 375 -5.68 -12.12 4.35
CA TYR A 375 -4.34 -11.79 3.91
C TYR A 375 -3.85 -10.60 4.74
N ASN A 376 -3.38 -10.87 5.95
CA ASN A 376 -2.94 -9.84 6.88
C ASN A 376 -1.60 -9.25 6.39
N VAL A 377 -1.68 -8.22 5.56
CA VAL A 377 -0.54 -7.45 5.07
C VAL A 377 -0.29 -6.29 6.03
N LYS A 378 0.99 -5.97 6.28
CA LYS A 378 1.34 -4.83 7.12
C LYS A 378 0.93 -3.56 6.36
N ASP A 379 -0.04 -2.83 6.90
CA ASP A 379 -0.36 -1.48 6.47
C ASP A 379 0.62 -0.48 7.10
N PHE A 380 0.81 0.64 6.42
CA PHE A 380 1.51 1.82 6.94
C PHE A 380 0.75 3.07 6.50
N ILE A 381 1.06 4.20 7.12
CA ILE A 381 0.38 5.47 6.85
C ILE A 381 1.17 6.23 5.79
N LEU A 382 0.47 6.78 4.80
CA LEU A 382 0.99 7.80 3.89
C LEU A 382 0.00 8.95 3.81
N THR A 383 0.51 10.17 3.70
CA THR A 383 -0.28 11.37 3.39
C THR A 383 -0.75 11.34 1.93
N VAL A 384 -1.76 12.15 1.61
CA VAL A 384 -2.22 12.29 0.23
C VAL A 384 -1.11 12.78 -0.71
N GLU A 385 -0.21 13.64 -0.20
CA GLU A 385 0.95 14.14 -0.95
C GLU A 385 1.92 13.02 -1.35
N GLU A 386 2.21 12.12 -0.41
CA GLU A 386 3.08 10.97 -0.65
C GLU A 386 2.43 9.98 -1.63
N VAL A 387 1.13 9.72 -1.48
CA VAL A 387 0.38 8.86 -2.42
C VAL A 387 0.35 9.47 -3.82
N ALA A 388 0.12 10.78 -3.95
CA ALA A 388 0.17 11.48 -5.23
C ALA A 388 1.57 11.41 -5.87
N THR A 389 2.63 11.40 -5.06
CA THR A 389 4.00 11.29 -5.56
C THR A 389 4.27 9.93 -6.19
N ILE A 390 3.79 8.84 -5.58
CA ILE A 390 3.99 7.46 -6.09
C ILE A 390 2.98 7.06 -7.17
N PHE A 391 1.83 7.74 -7.25
CA PHE A 391 0.81 7.51 -8.26
C PHE A 391 0.25 8.85 -8.72
N HIS A 392 0.77 9.34 -9.85
CA HIS A 392 0.20 10.46 -10.59
C HIS A 392 0.32 10.19 -12.10
N LEU A 393 -0.38 10.99 -12.89
CA LEU A 393 -0.32 10.89 -14.34
C LEU A 393 0.93 11.64 -14.82
N PRO A 394 1.82 10.99 -15.59
CA PRO A 394 3.06 11.61 -16.04
C PRO A 394 2.80 12.72 -17.06
N GLY A 395 3.66 13.74 -17.04
CA GLY A 395 3.64 14.79 -18.06
C GLY A 395 4.12 14.33 -19.44
N SER A 396 4.19 15.26 -20.39
CA SER A 396 4.64 15.01 -21.77
C SER A 396 6.11 14.56 -21.87
N ILE A 397 6.94 14.91 -20.89
CA ILE A 397 8.37 14.56 -20.82
C ILE A 397 8.59 13.05 -20.77
N VAL A 398 7.66 12.31 -20.15
CA VAL A 398 7.73 10.85 -20.11
C VAL A 398 7.27 10.31 -21.47
N SER A 399 8.18 10.36 -22.43
CA SER A 399 8.02 9.89 -23.82
C SER A 399 8.35 8.41 -23.96
N SER A 400 7.91 7.58 -22.99
CA SER A 400 8.08 6.14 -23.15
C SER A 400 7.24 5.66 -24.34
N PRO A 401 7.84 4.97 -25.34
CA PRO A 401 7.14 4.55 -26.55
C PRO A 401 5.99 3.57 -26.24
N ASN A 402 6.09 2.81 -25.14
CA ASN A 402 5.08 1.84 -24.74
C ASN A 402 4.08 2.40 -23.72
N LEU A 403 4.01 3.73 -23.56
CA LEU A 403 2.93 4.39 -22.85
C LEU A 403 1.85 4.81 -23.88
N PRO A 404 0.74 4.08 -24.01
CA PRO A 404 -0.30 4.39 -24.98
C PRO A 404 -0.93 5.75 -24.67
N ARG A 405 -0.80 6.69 -25.62
CA ARG A 405 -1.43 8.01 -25.55
C ARG A 405 -2.53 8.13 -26.60
N ILE A 406 -3.68 8.67 -26.22
CA ILE A 406 -4.80 8.93 -27.14
C ILE A 406 -4.50 10.16 -28.01
N SER A 407 -4.85 10.09 -29.30
CA SER A 407 -4.53 11.11 -30.30
C SER A 407 -5.37 12.39 -30.20
N SER A 408 -6.54 12.33 -29.55
CA SER A 408 -7.44 13.47 -29.37
C SER A 408 -8.24 13.33 -28.07
N ALA A 409 -8.35 14.40 -27.29
CA ALA A 409 -9.34 14.49 -26.22
C ALA A 409 -10.73 14.36 -26.85
N LYS A 410 -11.59 13.48 -26.31
CA LYS A 410 -13.00 13.45 -26.75
C LYS A 410 -13.60 14.80 -26.38
N ALA A 411 -14.12 15.52 -27.37
CA ALA A 411 -14.95 16.70 -27.14
C ALA A 411 -16.01 16.33 -26.11
N GLN A 412 -16.15 17.14 -25.05
CA GLN A 412 -17.17 16.92 -24.02
C GLN A 412 -18.53 16.71 -24.71
N PRO A 413 -19.35 15.74 -24.26
CA PRO A 413 -20.69 15.57 -24.81
C PRO A 413 -21.45 16.90 -24.71
N PRO A 414 -22.07 17.40 -25.78
CA PRO A 414 -22.70 18.71 -25.79
C PRO A 414 -23.78 18.79 -24.71
N ALA A 415 -23.81 19.90 -23.98
CA ALA A 415 -24.59 20.09 -22.75
C ALA A 415 -26.13 20.14 -22.94
N ASN A 416 -26.66 19.81 -24.11
CA ASN A 416 -28.10 19.77 -24.37
C ASN A 416 -28.41 18.70 -25.43
N LEU A 417 -28.65 17.47 -24.98
CA LEU A 417 -29.56 16.56 -25.69
C LEU A 417 -30.92 16.69 -25.00
N PRO A 418 -31.99 17.09 -25.69
CA PRO A 418 -33.33 16.99 -25.14
C PRO A 418 -33.64 15.51 -24.86
N LEU A 419 -34.30 15.26 -23.72
CA LEU A 419 -34.68 13.94 -23.22
C LEU A 419 -35.41 13.08 -24.26
#